data_AF-X0XZR9-F1
#
_entry.id   AF-X0XZR9-F1
#
_cell.length_a   1.000
_cell.length_b   1.000
_cell.length_c   1.000
_cell.angle_alpha   90.00
_cell.angle_beta   90.00
_cell.angle_gamma   90.00
#
_symmetry.space_group_name_H-M   'P 1'
#
loop_
_entity.id
_entity.type
_entity.pdbx_description
1 polymer ?
#
loop_
_entity_poly.entity_id
_entity_poly.type
_entity_poly.pdbx_seq_one_letter_code
_entity_poly.pdbx_strand_id
1 'polypeptide(L)'
;LSAIQLAIFCGNSGGAMDNAKKYIEEGHFGGKNSEAHAAGVIGDTVGDPLKDTVGPSLDILIKLMSVISLVFASLFPIFPIFV
;
A
#
# COMPACT_ATOMS: atom_id res chain seq x y z
N LEU A 1 2.88 2.52 14.48
CA LEU A 1 3.83 1.44 14.13
C LEU A 1 3.24 0.48 13.08
N SER A 2 2.02 -0.05 13.30
CA SER A 2 1.36 -1.00 12.39
C SER A 2 1.20 -0.47 10.95
N ALA A 3 0.83 0.81 10.79
CA ALA A 3 0.66 1.42 9.46
C ALA A 3 1.96 1.45 8.63
N ILE A 4 3.13 1.57 9.27
CA ILE A 4 4.43 1.57 8.59
C ILE A 4 4.74 0.18 8.02
N GLN A 5 4.52 -0.87 8.82
CA GLN A 5 4.73 -2.25 8.39
C GLN A 5 3.82 -2.60 7.21
N LEU A 6 2.55 -2.17 7.27
CA LEU A 6 1.58 -2.42 6.21
C LEU A 6 1.90 -1.62 4.94
N ALA A 7 2.32 -0.35 5.06
CA ALA A 7 2.68 0.49 3.91
C ALA A 7 3.84 -0.13 3.11
N ILE A 8 4.87 -0.61 3.81
CA ILE A 8 6.03 -1.29 3.18
C ILE A 8 5.59 -2.60 2.54
N PHE A 9 4.78 -3.40 3.24
CA PHE A 9 4.27 -4.65 2.69
C PHE A 9 3.49 -4.44 1.39
N CYS A 10 2.50 -3.55 1.40
CA CYS A 10 1.65 -3.27 0.25
C CYS A 10 2.44 -2.72 -0.95
N GLY A 11 3.40 -1.82 -0.70
CA GLY A 11 4.27 -1.28 -1.75
C GLY A 11 5.16 -2.35 -2.39
N ASN A 12 5.82 -3.16 -1.57
CA ASN A 12 6.73 -4.19 -2.05
C ASN A 12 5.98 -5.36 -2.72
N SER A 13 4.86 -5.80 -2.16
CA SER A 13 4.08 -6.91 -2.71
C SER A 13 3.47 -6.54 -4.07
N GLY A 14 2.86 -5.34 -4.18
CA GLY A 14 2.28 -4.90 -5.44
C GLY A 14 3.34 -4.64 -6.52
N GLY A 15 4.49 -4.05 -6.15
CA GLY A 15 5.62 -3.87 -7.07
C GLY A 15 6.23 -5.20 -7.53
N ALA A 16 6.33 -6.19 -6.66
CA ALA A 16 6.81 -7.53 -7.03
C ALA A 16 5.86 -8.23 -8.00
N MET A 17 4.55 -8.10 -7.81
CA MET A 17 3.53 -8.69 -8.70
C MET A 17 3.55 -8.05 -10.10
N ASP A 18 3.67 -6.72 -10.19
CA ASP A 18 3.81 -6.03 -11.49
C ASP A 18 5.10 -6.42 -12.21
N ASN A 19 6.22 -6.48 -11.48
CA ASN A 19 7.51 -6.88 -12.06
C ASN A 19 7.50 -8.35 -12.50
N ALA A 20 6.83 -9.23 -11.75
CA ALA A 20 6.65 -10.63 -12.16
C ALA A 20 5.85 -10.73 -13.46
N LYS A 21 4.77 -9.96 -13.61
CA LYS A 21 4.01 -9.89 -14.88
C LYS A 21 4.90 -9.44 -16.03
N LYS A 22 5.65 -8.35 -15.86
CA LYS A 22 6.57 -7.82 -16.89
C LYS A 22 7.66 -8.83 -17.29
N TYR A 23 8.22 -9.55 -16.32
CA TYR A 23 9.21 -10.60 -16.58
C TYR A 23 8.63 -11.75 -17.43
N ILE A 24 7.37 -12.12 -17.21
CA ILE A 24 6.68 -13.11 -18.04
C ILE A 24 6.41 -12.55 -19.45
N GLU A 25 6.04 -11.27 -19.55
CA GLU A 25 5.82 -10.58 -20.83
C GLU A 25 7.09 -10.49 -21.70
N GLU A 26 8.27 -10.48 -21.09
CA GLU A 26 9.58 -10.53 -21.76
C GLU A 26 9.92 -11.92 -22.32
N GLY A 27 9.11 -12.94 -22.04
CA GLY A 27 9.23 -14.28 -22.65
C GLY A 27 9.87 -15.35 -21.76
N HIS A 28 10.21 -15.02 -20.51
CA HIS A 28 10.90 -15.95 -19.61
C HIS A 28 10.04 -17.14 -19.13
N PHE A 29 8.72 -17.08 -19.30
CA PHE A 29 7.78 -18.16 -18.94
C PHE A 29 6.63 -18.29 -19.94
N GLY A 30 6.96 -18.45 -21.23
CA GLY A 30 5.97 -18.66 -22.29
C GLY A 30 5.41 -17.38 -22.92
N GLY A 31 5.75 -16.20 -22.38
CA GLY A 31 5.42 -14.92 -23.00
C GLY A 31 3.95 -14.51 -22.85
N LYS A 32 3.57 -13.45 -23.57
CA LYS A 32 2.20 -12.93 -23.58
C LYS A 32 1.19 -13.97 -24.06
N ASN A 33 0.00 -13.99 -23.43
CA ASN A 33 -1.09 -14.93 -23.66
C ASN A 33 -0.83 -16.38 -23.19
N SER A 34 0.27 -16.64 -22.48
CA SER A 34 0.46 -17.91 -21.78
C SER A 34 -0.40 -17.98 -20.52
N GLU A 35 -0.61 -19.19 -19.99
CA GLU A 35 -1.30 -19.39 -18.71
C GLU A 35 -0.56 -18.69 -17.55
N ALA A 36 0.78 -18.65 -17.60
CA ALA A 36 1.60 -17.91 -16.66
C ALA A 36 1.36 -16.40 -16.75
N HIS A 37 1.17 -15.84 -17.96
CA HIS A 37 0.85 -14.43 -18.15
C HIS A 37 -0.53 -14.10 -17.59
N ALA A 38 -1.54 -14.95 -17.81
CA ALA A 38 -2.86 -14.76 -17.23
C ALA A 38 -2.83 -14.75 -15.69
N ALA A 39 -2.07 -15.65 -15.07
CA ALA A 39 -1.86 -15.66 -13.62
C ALA A 39 -1.12 -14.40 -13.13
N GLY A 40 -0.09 -13.94 -13.86
CA GLY A 40 0.64 -12.71 -13.58
C GLY A 40 -0.25 -11.46 -13.64
N VAL A 41 -1.17 -11.39 -14.61
CA VAL A 41 -2.14 -10.29 -14.73
C VAL A 41 -3.09 -10.25 -13.53
N ILE A 42 -3.57 -11.41 -13.06
CA ILE A 42 -4.42 -11.47 -11.86
C ILE A 42 -3.63 -10.99 -10.64
N GLY A 43 -2.38 -11.41 -10.49
CA GLY A 43 -1.49 -10.94 -9.41
C GLY A 43 -1.30 -9.42 -9.42
N ASP A 44 -1.01 -8.84 -10.58
CA ASP A 44 -0.85 -7.38 -10.73
C ASP A 44 -2.16 -6.63 -10.40
N THR A 45 -3.31 -7.16 -10.84
CA THR A 45 -4.63 -6.57 -10.54
C THR A 45 -4.93 -6.54 -9.04
N VAL A 46 -4.48 -7.54 -8.28
CA VAL A 46 -4.57 -7.54 -6.80
C VAL A 46 -3.56 -6.57 -6.18
N GLY A 47 -2.37 -6.45 -6.78
CA GLY A 47 -1.28 -5.60 -6.34
C GLY A 47 -1.50 -4.10 -6.57
N ASP A 48 -2.20 -3.70 -7.62
CA ASP A 48 -2.47 -2.30 -7.99
C ASP A 48 -3.12 -1.48 -6.88
N PRO A 49 -4.25 -1.89 -6.26
CA PRO A 49 -4.83 -1.12 -5.16
C PRO A 49 -3.90 -1.07 -3.94
N LEU A 50 -3.04 -2.08 -3.74
CA LEU A 50 -2.11 -2.13 -2.61
C LEU A 50 -0.97 -1.13 -2.79
N LYS A 51 -0.29 -1.13 -3.95
CA LYS A 51 0.87 -0.27 -4.19
C LYS A 51 0.49 1.18 -4.49
N ASP A 52 -0.63 1.43 -5.19
CA ASP A 52 -0.97 2.77 -5.68
C ASP A 52 -1.99 3.50 -4.81
N THR A 53 -2.78 2.79 -4.01
CA THR A 53 -3.82 3.42 -3.15
C THR A 53 -3.51 3.24 -1.66
N VAL A 54 -3.42 2.00 -1.18
CA VAL A 54 -3.30 1.73 0.26
C VAL A 54 -1.95 2.17 0.81
N GLY A 55 -0.85 1.78 0.15
CA GLY A 55 0.51 2.14 0.57
C GLY A 55 0.71 3.65 0.75
N PRO A 56 0.46 4.48 -0.28
CA PRO A 56 0.57 5.93 -0.17
C PRO A 56 -0.39 6.55 0.86
N SER A 57 -1.61 6.03 0.99
CA SER A 57 -2.60 6.54 1.95
C SER A 57 -2.17 6.35 3.40
N LEU A 58 -1.47 5.25 3.72
CA LEU A 58 -0.97 4.98 5.08
C LEU A 58 0.12 5.97 5.52
N ASP A 59 0.97 6.43 4.60
CA ASP A 59 1.98 7.45 4.88
C ASP A 59 1.33 8.82 5.20
N ILE A 60 0.33 9.20 4.41
CA ILE A 60 -0.45 10.43 4.65
C ILE A 60 -1.20 10.35 5.97
N LEU A 61 -1.81 9.19 6.26
CA LEU A 61 -2.55 8.96 7.51
C LEU A 61 -1.67 9.20 8.74
N ILE A 62 -0.43 8.68 8.74
CA ILE A 62 0.49 8.86 9.87
C ILE A 62 0.81 10.35 10.07
N LYS A 63 1.17 11.07 8.99
CA LYS A 63 1.54 12.48 9.07
C LYS A 63 0.38 13.36 9.52
N LEU A 64 -0.81 13.16 8.94
CA LEU A 64 -1.99 13.95 9.28
C LEU A 64 -2.45 13.70 10.71
N MET A 65 -2.47 12.45 11.18
CA MET A 65 -2.85 12.14 12.56
C MET A 65 -1.87 12.78 13.56
N SER A 66 -0.57 12.81 13.26
CA SER A 66 0.42 13.49 14.10
C SER A 66 0.20 15.01 14.15
N VAL A 67 -0.06 15.66 13.01
CA VAL A 67 -0.31 17.11 12.95
C VAL A 67 -1.61 17.47 13.67
N ILE A 68 -2.69 16.74 13.42
CA ILE A 68 -3.97 16.96 14.10
C ILE A 68 -3.80 16.81 15.62
N SER A 69 -3.11 15.75 16.06
CA SER A 69 -2.84 15.53 17.49
C SER A 69 -2.07 16.69 18.11
N LEU A 70 -1.07 17.24 17.40
CA LEU A 70 -0.28 18.36 17.89
C LEU A 70 -1.09 19.66 17.98
N VAL A 71 -1.92 19.96 16.98
CA VAL A 71 -2.76 21.17 16.95
C VAL A 71 -3.78 21.17 18.09
N PHE A 72 -4.38 20.02 18.41
CA PHE A 72 -5.40 19.91 19.45
C PHE A 72 -4.85 19.50 20.83
N ALA A 73 -3.53 19.29 20.96
CA ALA A 73 -2.90 18.85 22.21
C ALA A 73 -3.17 19.78 23.40
N SER A 74 -3.31 21.08 23.16
CA SER A 74 -3.62 22.07 24.20
C SER A 74 -5.11 22.14 24.56
N LEU A 75 -6.01 21.70 23.67
CA LEU A 75 -7.46 21.82 23.85
C LEU A 75 -8.03 20.66 24.70
N PHE A 76 -7.60 19.43 24.43
CA PHE A 76 -8.16 18.23 25.08
C PHE A 76 -7.96 18.16 26.61
N PRO A 77 -6.83 18.61 27.20
CA PRO A 77 -6.66 18.62 28.66
C PRO A 77 -7.52 19.68 29.37
N ILE A 78 -7.92 20.74 28.67
CA ILE A 78 -8.70 21.85 29.24
C ILE A 78 -10.19 21.49 29.32
N PHE A 79 -10.70 20.70 28.35
CA PHE A 79 -12.11 20.27 28.30
C PHE A 79 -12.23 18.74 28.24
N PRO A 80 -11.85 18.01 29.31
CA PRO A 80 -12.02 16.55 29.35
C PRO A 80 -13.51 16.19 29.48
N ILE A 81 -14.00 15.35 28.56
CA ILE A 81 -15.39 14.85 28.55
C ILE A 81 -15.58 13.69 29.53
N PHE A 82 -14.53 12.91 29.76
CA PHE A 82 -14.54 11.81 30.73
C PHE A 82 -13.54 12.15 31.84
N VAL A 83 -14.04 12.25 33.07
CA VAL A 83 -13.28 12.40 34.32
C VAL A 83 -13.59 11.20 35.20
#